data_AF-A0A966ZAJ2-F1
#
_entry.id   AF-A0A966ZAJ2-F1
#
_cell.length_a   1.000
_cell.length_b   1.000
_cell.length_c   1.000
_cell.angle_alpha   90.00
_cell.angle_beta   90.00
_cell.angle_gamma   90.00
#
_symmetry.space_group_name_H-M   'P 1'
#
loop_
_entity.id
_entity.type
_entity.pdbx_description
1 polymer ?
#
loop_
_entity_poly.entity_id
_entity_poly.type
_entity_poly.pdbx_seq_one_letter_code
_entity_poly.pdbx_strand_id
1 'polypeptide(L)'
;MDQPALIETLERLRALPREAATVEFKGNTQEPSEIGRYLSALANSAALEGHDRGWMVWGVEDGTHAVKGTTFDPFSTKGEGNQALIMWLQQKTSPRA
;
A
#
# COMPACT_ATOMS: atom_id res chain seq x y z
N MET A 1 11.31 6.22 -9.26
CA MET A 1 10.32 6.26 -10.35
C MET A 1 9.93 7.72 -10.52
N ASP A 2 9.93 8.20 -11.75
CA ASP A 2 9.40 9.54 -12.05
C ASP A 2 7.87 9.51 -12.08
N GLN A 3 7.26 10.70 -12.17
CA GLN A 3 5.80 10.82 -12.17
C GLN A 3 5.12 10.06 -13.33
N PRO A 4 5.63 10.09 -14.58
CA PRO A 4 5.05 9.30 -15.67
C PRO A 4 5.05 7.79 -15.41
N ALA A 5 6.17 7.23 -14.92
CA ALA A 5 6.25 5.79 -14.63
C ALA A 5 5.30 5.38 -13.49
N LEU A 6 5.06 6.26 -12.51
CA LEU A 6 4.09 6.01 -11.44
C LEU A 6 2.66 5.97 -11.97
N ILE A 7 2.31 6.87 -12.90
CA ILE A 7 0.98 6.89 -13.53
C ILE A 7 0.77 5.62 -14.35
N GLU A 8 1.75 5.22 -15.16
CA GLU A 8 1.68 3.98 -15.94
C GLU A 8 1.52 2.75 -15.03
N THR A 9 2.28 2.71 -13.93
CA THR A 9 2.16 1.64 -12.94
C THR A 9 0.78 1.61 -12.31
N LEU A 10 0.21 2.76 -11.95
CA LEU A 10 -1.14 2.86 -11.39
C LEU A 10 -2.19 2.33 -12.36
N GLU A 11 -2.13 2.72 -13.63
CA GLU A 11 -3.08 2.23 -14.65
C GLU A 11 -2.96 0.72 -14.84
N ARG A 12 -1.74 0.17 -14.84
CA ARG A 12 -1.51 -1.29 -14.88
C ARG A 12 -2.13 -1.99 -13.68
N LEU A 13 -1.96 -1.46 -12.47
CA LEU A 13 -2.52 -2.03 -11.25
C LEU A 13 -4.05 -1.99 -11.26
N ARG A 14 -4.66 -0.89 -11.72
CA ARG A 14 -6.13 -0.74 -11.80
C ARG A 14 -6.77 -1.68 -12.83
N ALA A 15 -6.02 -2.10 -13.84
CA ALA A 15 -6.45 -3.08 -14.83
C ALA A 15 -6.39 -4.53 -14.33
N LEU A 16 -5.76 -4.80 -13.18
CA LEU A 16 -5.76 -6.12 -12.57
C LEU A 16 -7.18 -6.51 -12.10
N PRO A 17 -7.51 -7.81 -12.09
CA PRO A 17 -8.75 -8.27 -11.47
C PRO A 17 -8.79 -7.92 -9.99
N ARG A 18 -10.00 -7.83 -9.44
CA ARG A 18 -10.22 -7.48 -8.03
C ARG A 18 -9.48 -8.40 -7.04
N GLU A 19 -9.27 -9.68 -7.38
CA GLU A 19 -8.64 -10.68 -6.51
C GLU A 19 -7.11 -10.77 -6.67
N ALA A 20 -6.44 -9.71 -7.13
CA ALA A 20 -4.99 -9.70 -7.23
C ALA A 20 -4.33 -9.60 -5.85
N ALA A 21 -3.68 -10.67 -5.40
CA ALA A 21 -3.13 -10.79 -4.04
C ALA A 21 -1.90 -9.90 -3.74
N THR A 22 -1.33 -9.26 -4.76
CA THR A 22 -0.14 -8.40 -4.66
C THR A 22 -0.44 -6.91 -4.76
N VAL A 23 -1.72 -6.53 -4.83
CA VAL A 23 -2.16 -5.13 -4.78
C VAL A 23 -3.32 -4.97 -3.80
N GLU A 24 -3.26 -3.93 -2.97
CA GLU A 24 -4.35 -3.53 -2.08
C GLU A 24 -4.73 -2.08 -2.38
N PHE A 25 -5.99 -1.84 -2.69
CA PHE A 25 -6.54 -0.50 -2.91
C PHE A 25 -7.26 0.01 -1.67
N LYS A 26 -6.98 1.27 -1.28
CA LYS A 26 -7.61 1.94 -0.14
C LYS A 26 -8.12 3.30 -0.55
N GLY A 27 -9.32 3.66 -0.10
CA GLY A 27 -9.86 5.00 -0.32
C GLY A 27 -9.08 6.08 0.44
N ASN A 28 -8.81 5.84 1.73
CA ASN A 28 -8.10 6.78 2.62
C ASN A 28 -7.28 5.99 3.67
N THR A 29 -6.85 6.62 4.76
CA THR A 29 -6.03 6.02 5.83
C THR A 29 -6.69 4.83 6.52
N GLN A 30 -5.85 3.97 7.12
CA GLN A 30 -6.22 2.88 8.03
C GLN A 30 -5.51 3.09 9.36
N GLU A 31 -5.89 2.30 10.37
CA GLU A 31 -5.11 2.22 11.60
C GLU A 31 -3.69 1.71 11.31
N PRO A 32 -2.64 2.25 11.96
CA PRO A 32 -1.24 1.88 11.70
C PRO A 32 -1.00 0.36 11.71
N SER A 33 -1.62 -0.35 12.66
CA SER A 33 -1.49 -1.80 12.78
C SER A 33 -2.10 -2.56 11.61
N GLU A 34 -3.20 -2.07 11.02
CA GLU A 34 -3.79 -2.64 9.82
C GLU A 34 -2.89 -2.42 8.61
N ILE A 35 -2.32 -1.21 8.46
CA ILE A 35 -1.33 -0.93 7.40
C ILE A 35 -0.18 -1.93 7.48
N GLY A 36 0.36 -2.18 8.69
CA GLY A 36 1.42 -3.16 8.89
C GLY A 36 1.03 -4.58 8.45
N ARG A 37 -0.19 -5.03 8.79
CA ARG A 37 -0.70 -6.35 8.36
C ARG A 37 -0.83 -6.45 6.84
N TYR A 38 -1.35 -5.41 6.18
CA TYR A 38 -1.44 -5.36 4.72
C TYR A 38 -0.07 -5.42 4.07
N LEU A 39 0.89 -4.62 4.55
CA LEU A 39 2.26 -4.65 4.01
C LEU A 39 2.91 -6.03 4.16
N SER A 40 2.74 -6.69 5.32
CA SER A 40 3.22 -8.06 5.52
C SER A 40 2.54 -9.07 4.59
N ALA A 41 1.23 -8.98 4.41
CA ALA A 41 0.49 -9.85 3.50
C ALA A 41 0.94 -9.66 2.04
N LEU A 42 1.02 -8.41 1.57
CA LEU A 42 1.45 -8.06 0.22
C LEU A 42 2.87 -8.51 -0.08
N ALA A 43 3.80 -8.32 0.87
CA ALA A 43 5.18 -8.77 0.71
C ALA A 43 5.27 -10.31 0.59
N ASN A 44 4.52 -11.03 1.42
CA ASN A 44 4.47 -12.49 1.37
C ASN A 44 3.83 -13.00 0.08
N SER A 45 2.73 -12.39 -0.37
CA SER A 45 2.09 -12.73 -1.64
C SER A 45 3.02 -12.46 -2.83
N ALA A 46 3.71 -11.31 -2.85
CA ALA A 46 4.65 -10.97 -3.91
C ALA A 46 5.81 -11.98 -3.97
N ALA A 47 6.38 -12.34 -2.81
CA ALA A 47 7.41 -13.36 -2.73
C ALA A 47 6.91 -14.74 -3.21
N LEU A 48 5.69 -15.14 -2.82
CA LEU A 48 5.09 -16.41 -3.22
C LEU A 48 4.82 -16.49 -4.72
N GLU A 49 4.38 -15.40 -5.34
CA GLU A 49 4.04 -15.33 -6.76
C GLU A 49 5.23 -14.95 -7.65
N GLY A 50 6.41 -14.69 -7.07
CA GLY A 50 7.62 -14.31 -7.81
C GLY A 50 7.59 -12.87 -8.35
N HIS A 51 6.81 -11.99 -7.73
CA HIS A 51 6.79 -10.57 -8.03
C HIS A 51 7.83 -9.80 -7.21
N ASP A 52 8.56 -8.88 -7.84
CA ASP A 52 9.56 -8.05 -7.15
C ASP A 52 8.97 -7.13 -6.07
N ARG A 53 7.65 -6.84 -6.13
CA ARG A 53 6.97 -5.86 -5.28
C ARG A 53 5.50 -6.22 -5.05
N GLY A 54 5.03 -5.96 -3.83
CA GLY A 54 3.61 -5.77 -3.52
C GLY A 54 3.26 -4.28 -3.46
N TRP A 55 2.00 -3.93 -3.73
CA TRP A 55 1.54 -2.56 -3.85
C TRP A 55 0.40 -2.26 -2.88
N MET A 56 0.53 -1.18 -2.13
CA MET A 56 -0.58 -0.59 -1.38
C MET A 56 -0.83 0.80 -1.93
N VAL A 57 -2.04 1.07 -2.41
CA VAL A 57 -2.38 2.27 -3.17
C VAL A 57 -3.55 2.98 -2.50
N TRP A 58 -3.33 4.22 -2.08
CA TRP A 58 -4.36 5.07 -1.48
C TRP A 58 -5.01 6.00 -2.50
N GLY A 59 -6.26 6.37 -2.25
CA GLY A 59 -7.07 7.23 -3.12
C GLY A 59 -7.79 6.49 -4.26
N VAL A 60 -7.84 5.16 -4.19
CA VAL A 60 -8.54 4.30 -5.15
C VAL A 60 -9.57 3.46 -4.39
N GLU A 61 -10.80 3.41 -4.90
CA GLU A 61 -11.83 2.55 -4.33
C GLU A 61 -11.60 1.08 -4.70
N ASP A 62 -11.50 0.22 -3.68
CA ASP A 62 -11.22 -1.21 -3.83
C ASP A 62 -12.19 -1.95 -4.77
N GLY A 63 -13.47 -1.61 -4.79
CA GLY A 63 -14.44 -2.33 -5.61
C GLY A 63 -14.52 -1.92 -7.07
N THR A 64 -14.38 -0.64 -7.35
CA THR A 64 -14.57 -0.09 -8.70
C THR A 64 -13.24 0.24 -9.37
N HIS A 65 -12.14 0.21 -8.62
CA HIS A 65 -10.83 0.75 -8.99
C HIS A 65 -10.92 2.21 -9.48
N ALA A 66 -11.94 2.95 -9.02
CA ALA A 66 -12.12 4.36 -9.35
C ALA A 66 -11.17 5.22 -8.52
N VAL A 67 -10.47 6.15 -9.17
CA VAL A 67 -9.63 7.13 -8.50
C VAL A 67 -10.54 8.18 -7.85
N LYS A 68 -10.52 8.25 -6.52
CA LYS A 68 -11.28 9.23 -5.73
C LYS A 68 -10.39 10.31 -5.11
N GLY A 69 -9.08 10.08 -5.09
CA GLY A 69 -8.13 10.89 -4.35
C GLY A 69 -8.16 10.55 -2.85
N THR A 70 -7.19 11.07 -2.11
CA THR A 70 -7.06 10.84 -0.67
C THR A 70 -6.47 12.07 0.01
N THR A 71 -6.80 12.26 1.28
CA THR A 71 -6.16 13.23 2.17
C THR A 71 -5.07 12.59 3.04
N PHE A 72 -4.92 11.26 2.95
CA PHE A 72 -3.90 10.53 3.68
C PHE A 72 -2.52 10.90 3.15
N ASP A 73 -1.67 11.37 4.05
CA ASP A 73 -0.25 11.55 3.81
C ASP A 73 0.53 10.69 4.83
N PRO A 74 1.19 9.61 4.38
CA PRO A 74 1.92 8.71 5.27
C PRO A 74 3.14 9.37 5.92
N PHE A 75 3.63 10.50 5.39
CA PHE A 75 4.80 11.21 5.94
C PHE A 75 4.44 12.16 7.09
N SER A 76 3.20 12.65 7.14
CA SER A 76 2.69 13.44 8.27
C SER A 76 1.91 12.61 9.31
N THR A 77 1.49 11.40 8.95
CA THR A 77 0.73 10.50 9.85
C THR A 77 1.61 9.90 10.95
N LYS A 78 1.02 9.70 12.14
CA LYS A 78 1.65 9.10 13.31
C LYS A 78 1.21 7.65 13.50
N GLY A 79 2.17 6.80 13.89
CA GLY A 79 1.91 5.47 14.43
C GLY A 79 1.66 5.52 15.95
N GLU A 80 1.61 4.34 16.57
CA GLU A 80 1.45 4.24 18.02
C GLU A 80 2.63 4.89 18.76
N GLY A 81 2.36 5.48 19.93
CA GLY A 81 3.37 6.21 20.70
C GLY A 81 3.80 7.55 20.06
N ASN A 82 3.00 8.10 19.15
CA ASN A 82 3.25 9.38 18.46
C ASN A 82 4.52 9.39 17.58
N GLN A 83 4.99 8.21 17.18
CA GLN A 83 6.12 8.05 16.26
C GLN A 83 5.68 8.33 14.82
N ALA A 84 6.59 8.77 13.94
CA ALA A 84 6.29 8.85 12.51
C ALA A 84 5.88 7.46 11.97
N LEU A 85 4.77 7.39 11.22
CA LEU A 85 4.17 6.13 10.78
C LEU A 85 5.19 5.21 10.07
N ILE A 86 5.97 5.76 9.14
CA ILE A 86 6.98 5.00 8.39
C ILE A 86 8.00 4.35 9.32
N MET A 87 8.54 5.11 10.28
CA MET A 87 9.51 4.57 11.23
C MET A 87 8.88 3.51 12.12
N TRP A 88 7.62 3.71 12.52
CA TRP A 88 6.90 2.75 13.35
C TRP A 88 6.68 1.44 12.59
N LEU A 89 6.22 1.50 11.34
CA LEU A 89 6.04 0.33 10.47
C LEU A 89 7.34 -0.45 10.30
N GLN A 90 8.45 0.22 9.98
CA GLN A 90 9.77 -0.42 9.83
C GLN A 90 10.27 -1.17 11.08
N GLN A 91 9.87 -0.73 12.27
CA GLN A 91 10.22 -1.42 13.51
C GLN A 91 9.30 -2.60 13.81
N LYS A 92 8.05 -2.55 13.32
CA LYS A 92 7.00 -3.53 13.62
C LYS A 92 6.81 -4.59 12.54
N THR A 93 7.34 -4.40 11.34
CA THR A 93 7.38 -5.41 10.29
C THR A 93 8.75 -6.11 10.25
N SER A 94 8.74 -7.41 9.96
CA SER A 94 9.95 -8.24 9.80
C SER A 94 9.77 -9.19 8.63
N PRO A 95 10.76 -9.36 7.74
CA PRO A 95 12.05 -8.65 7.69
C PRO A 95 11.85 -7.14 7.45
N ARG A 96 12.85 -6.34 7.85
CA ARG A 96 12.82 -4.89 7.64
C ARG A 96 13.02 -4.62 6.16
N ALA A 97 12.11 -3.84 5.57
CA ALA A 97 12.23 -3.32 4.20
C ALA A 97 13.25 -2.18 4.12
#